data_AF-A0A6H0ZUL6-F1
#
_entry.id   AF-A0A6H0ZUL6-F1
#
_cell.length_a   1.000
_cell.length_b   1.000
_cell.length_c   1.000
_cell.angle_alpha   90.00
_cell.angle_beta   90.00
_cell.angle_gamma   90.00
#
_symmetry.space_group_name_H-M   'P 1'
#
loop_
_entity.id
_entity.type
_entity.pdbx_description
1 polymer ?
#
loop_
_entity_poly.entity_id
_entity_poly.type
_entity_poly.pdbx_seq_one_letter_code
_entity_poly.pdbx_strand_id
1 'polypeptide(L)'
;MPEITLEAMIERYLAAKATMNAGKAPASSSAEAEFHASLEALQETDAKPSTFEGAMQALRLAEKEVNDFDGPEMVPNLLAGAIAVLEARENEFPVDRVERLARELSEALPHWANGQFMAMVYPAGDVRGFWFRSIRFDRSHEPDPIIAALQAYSDGNKAFTAIPSADHDKHGGEEAVVEKTYGPPMRVIDAWDKPCTSREGAIAALRHALEECDSFSCSDSLTAMTRAALAYLEGIPE
;
A
#
# COMPACT_ATOMS: atom_id res chain seq x y z
N MET A 1 -19.18 -26.59 -15.51
CA MET A 1 -19.41 -26.12 -14.14
C MET A 1 -18.06 -25.76 -13.56
N PRO A 2 -17.86 -24.58 -12.97
CA PRO A 2 -16.59 -24.29 -12.31
C PRO A 2 -16.36 -25.33 -11.20
N GLU A 3 -15.16 -25.88 -11.11
CA GLU A 3 -14.77 -26.71 -9.97
C GLU A 3 -14.94 -25.86 -8.70
N ILE A 4 -15.75 -26.35 -7.76
CA ILE A 4 -15.92 -25.70 -6.47
C ILE A 4 -14.69 -26.08 -5.65
N THR A 5 -13.87 -25.10 -5.29
CA THR A 5 -12.67 -25.32 -4.49
C THR A 5 -13.03 -25.60 -3.03
N LEU A 6 -12.16 -26.29 -2.29
CA LEU A 6 -12.37 -26.53 -0.86
C LEU A 6 -12.50 -25.21 -0.08
N GLU A 7 -11.73 -24.19 -0.46
CA GLU A 7 -11.80 -22.86 0.12
C GLU A 7 -13.21 -22.25 -0.03
N ALA A 8 -13.80 -22.35 -1.22
CA ALA A 8 -15.16 -21.86 -1.47
C ALA A 8 -16.23 -22.64 -0.68
N MET A 9 -16.02 -23.95 -0.46
CA MET A 9 -16.91 -24.76 0.38
C MET A 9 -16.83 -24.34 1.86
N ILE A 10 -15.62 -24.09 2.36
CA ILE A 10 -15.40 -23.61 3.74
C ILE A 10 -16.05 -22.24 3.94
N GLU A 11 -15.89 -21.30 3.01
CA GLU A 11 -16.51 -19.97 3.08
C GLU A 11 -18.04 -20.07 3.10
N ARG A 12 -18.62 -20.90 2.22
CA ARG A 12 -20.06 -21.15 2.17
C ARG A 12 -20.59 -21.70 3.49
N TYR A 13 -19.90 -22.70 4.06
CA TYR A 13 -20.26 -23.28 5.36
C TYR A 13 -20.19 -22.25 6.49
N LEU A 14 -19.11 -21.46 6.57
CA LEU A 14 -18.96 -20.45 7.61
C LEU A 14 -20.03 -19.36 7.52
N ALA A 15 -20.38 -18.93 6.30
CA ALA A 15 -21.46 -17.97 6.08
C ALA A 15 -22.83 -18.53 6.50
N ALA A 16 -23.11 -19.79 6.18
CA ALA A 16 -24.33 -20.47 6.59
C ALA A 16 -24.41 -20.65 8.12
N LYS A 17 -23.32 -21.10 8.76
CA LYS A 17 -23.20 -21.24 10.22
C LYS A 17 -23.39 -19.90 10.93
N ALA A 18 -22.82 -18.81 10.41
CA ALA A 18 -23.01 -17.47 10.95
C ALA A 18 -24.47 -17.01 10.88
N THR A 19 -25.16 -17.32 9.77
CA THR A 19 -26.58 -16.99 9.58
C THR A 19 -27.47 -17.77 10.57
N MET A 20 -27.18 -19.05 10.80
CA MET A 20 -27.84 -19.88 11.80
C MET A 20 -27.62 -19.34 13.22
N ASN A 21 -26.37 -19.03 13.58
CA ASN A 21 -26.02 -18.53 14.92
C ASN A 21 -26.59 -17.15 15.23
N ALA A 22 -26.87 -16.32 14.22
CA ALA A 22 -27.50 -15.01 14.39
C ALA A 22 -28.99 -15.07 14.76
N GLY A 23 -29.59 -16.27 14.87
CA GLY A 23 -30.99 -16.44 15.30
C GLY A 23 -32.04 -15.87 14.33
N LYS A 24 -31.64 -15.57 13.08
CA LYS A 24 -32.52 -14.97 12.06
C LYS A 24 -33.40 -15.99 11.31
N ALA A 25 -33.29 -17.26 11.63
CA ALA A 25 -33.78 -18.36 10.82
C ALA A 25 -34.71 -19.27 11.64
N PRO A 26 -36.02 -19.37 11.33
CA PRO A 26 -36.86 -20.44 11.88
C PRO A 26 -36.39 -21.81 11.37
N ALA A 27 -36.70 -22.87 12.13
CA ALA A 27 -36.29 -24.28 11.94
C ALA A 27 -36.87 -24.98 10.68
N SER A 28 -37.21 -24.20 9.65
CA SER A 28 -37.66 -24.65 8.33
C SER A 28 -37.32 -23.62 7.23
N SER A 29 -36.39 -22.73 7.52
CA SER A 29 -36.00 -21.64 6.63
C SER A 29 -34.94 -22.09 5.64
N SER A 30 -34.82 -21.35 4.53
CA SER A 30 -33.76 -21.55 3.55
C SER A 30 -32.34 -21.51 4.15
N ALA A 31 -32.15 -20.83 5.28
CA ALA A 31 -30.86 -20.75 5.96
C ALA A 31 -30.45 -22.09 6.61
N GLU A 32 -31.41 -22.85 7.15
CA GLU A 32 -31.13 -24.18 7.71
C GLU A 32 -30.87 -25.19 6.59
N ALA A 33 -31.64 -25.13 5.50
CA ALA A 33 -31.38 -25.96 4.32
C ALA A 33 -29.98 -25.67 3.72
N GLU A 34 -29.58 -24.40 3.67
CA GLU A 34 -28.27 -24.00 3.18
C GLU A 34 -27.14 -24.44 4.12
N PHE A 35 -27.34 -24.37 5.43
CA PHE A 35 -26.39 -24.91 6.41
C PHE A 35 -26.16 -26.41 6.20
N HIS A 36 -27.23 -27.22 6.15
CA HIS A 36 -27.12 -28.66 5.91
C HIS A 36 -26.47 -28.99 4.56
N ALA A 37 -26.86 -28.29 3.49
CA ALA A 37 -26.27 -28.51 2.16
C ALA A 37 -24.77 -28.14 2.12
N SER A 38 -24.36 -27.08 2.82
CA SER A 38 -22.94 -26.71 2.91
C SER A 38 -22.12 -27.67 3.77
N LEU A 39 -22.73 -28.22 4.82
CA LEU A 39 -22.13 -29.23 5.70
C LEU A 39 -21.93 -30.56 4.95
N GLU A 40 -22.98 -31.06 4.30
CA GLU A 40 -22.95 -32.29 3.49
C GLU A 40 -21.88 -32.19 2.40
N ALA A 41 -21.79 -31.04 1.73
CA ALA A 41 -20.72 -30.79 0.76
C ALA A 41 -19.31 -30.93 1.35
N LEU A 42 -19.06 -30.48 2.59
CA LEU A 42 -17.76 -30.64 3.25
C LEU A 42 -17.51 -32.08 3.77
N GLN A 43 -18.57 -32.82 4.09
CA GLN A 43 -18.47 -34.22 4.54
C GLN A 43 -18.20 -35.18 3.37
N GLU A 44 -18.71 -34.88 2.18
CA GLU A 44 -18.58 -35.74 1.00
C GLU A 44 -17.45 -35.33 0.05
N THR A 45 -16.84 -34.16 0.25
CA THR A 45 -15.80 -33.65 -0.65
C THR A 45 -14.48 -34.41 -0.57
N ASP A 46 -13.88 -34.65 -1.75
CA ASP A 46 -12.49 -35.06 -1.93
C ASP A 46 -11.58 -33.90 -2.38
N ALA A 47 -12.14 -32.68 -2.48
CA ALA A 47 -11.43 -31.50 -2.91
C ALA A 47 -10.34 -31.15 -1.89
N LYS A 48 -9.15 -30.79 -2.41
CA LYS A 48 -8.00 -30.40 -1.61
C LYS A 48 -7.82 -28.89 -1.67
N PRO A 49 -7.30 -28.25 -0.61
CA PRO A 49 -6.92 -26.85 -0.68
C PRO A 49 -5.83 -26.69 -1.74
N SER A 50 -5.94 -25.61 -2.50
CA SER A 50 -4.99 -25.25 -3.56
C SER A 50 -3.90 -24.29 -3.05
N THR A 51 -4.12 -23.72 -1.87
CA THR A 51 -3.26 -22.71 -1.26
C THR A 51 -2.92 -23.06 0.20
N PHE A 52 -1.85 -22.46 0.71
CA PHE A 52 -1.50 -22.61 2.13
C PHE A 52 -2.51 -21.92 3.05
N GLU A 53 -3.06 -20.76 2.66
CA GLU A 53 -4.13 -20.14 3.44
C GLU A 53 -5.38 -21.02 3.45
N GLY A 54 -5.75 -21.64 2.33
CA GLY A 54 -6.83 -22.63 2.27
C GLY A 54 -6.58 -23.82 3.21
N ALA A 55 -5.35 -24.33 3.26
CA ALA A 55 -4.98 -25.38 4.21
C ALA A 55 -5.08 -24.91 5.68
N MET A 56 -4.64 -23.68 5.98
CA MET A 56 -4.77 -23.09 7.31
C MET A 56 -6.23 -22.85 7.70
N GLN A 57 -7.10 -22.44 6.77
CA GLN A 57 -8.53 -22.33 6.98
C GLN A 57 -9.15 -23.69 7.30
N ALA A 58 -8.78 -24.74 6.57
CA ALA A 58 -9.25 -26.10 6.84
C ALA A 58 -8.82 -26.60 8.23
N LEU A 59 -7.57 -26.35 8.64
CA LEU A 59 -7.07 -26.70 9.98
C LEU A 59 -7.80 -25.95 11.10
N ARG A 60 -7.99 -24.64 10.95
CA ARG A 60 -8.71 -23.81 11.93
C ARG A 60 -10.17 -24.26 12.07
N LEU A 61 -10.80 -24.62 10.95
CA LEU A 61 -12.16 -25.15 10.97
C LEU A 61 -12.20 -26.51 11.66
N ALA A 62 -11.30 -27.43 11.33
CA ALA A 62 -11.21 -28.74 11.97
C ALA A 62 -11.02 -28.63 13.49
N GLU A 63 -10.09 -27.78 13.95
CA GLU A 63 -9.89 -27.51 15.38
C GLU A 63 -11.16 -26.99 16.06
N LYS A 64 -11.82 -26.01 15.44
CA LYS A 64 -13.04 -25.42 15.97
C LYS A 64 -14.15 -26.45 16.09
N GLU A 65 -14.36 -27.26 15.07
CA GLU A 65 -15.42 -28.26 15.02
C GLU A 65 -15.20 -29.41 16.03
N VAL A 66 -13.95 -29.82 16.27
CA VAL A 66 -13.60 -30.77 17.36
C VAL A 66 -13.89 -30.21 18.75
N ASN A 67 -13.77 -28.89 18.95
CA ASN A 67 -14.05 -28.25 20.24
C ASN A 67 -15.55 -27.94 20.44
N ASP A 68 -16.25 -27.58 19.36
CA ASP A 68 -17.68 -27.25 19.38
C ASP A 68 -18.56 -28.52 19.47
N PHE A 69 -18.11 -29.65 18.91
CA PHE A 69 -18.86 -30.90 18.78
C PHE A 69 -17.97 -32.14 18.97
N ASP A 70 -18.55 -33.28 19.37
CA ASP A 70 -17.85 -34.57 19.41
C ASP A 70 -17.55 -35.04 17.97
N GLY A 71 -16.41 -34.59 17.43
CA GLY A 71 -15.78 -35.06 16.19
C GLY A 71 -16.69 -35.16 14.96
N PRO A 72 -17.09 -34.05 14.32
CA PRO A 72 -17.94 -34.12 13.13
C PRO A 72 -17.22 -34.78 11.95
N GLU A 73 -17.98 -35.52 11.14
CA GLU A 73 -17.48 -36.37 10.05
C GLU A 73 -16.69 -35.62 8.96
N MET A 74 -16.77 -34.28 8.91
CA MET A 74 -15.98 -33.45 7.98
C MET A 74 -14.51 -33.28 8.41
N VAL A 75 -14.18 -33.47 9.69
CA VAL A 75 -12.83 -33.21 10.24
C VAL A 75 -11.75 -34.05 9.54
N PRO A 76 -11.93 -35.36 9.30
CA PRO A 76 -10.96 -36.15 8.52
C PRO A 76 -10.66 -35.57 7.14
N ASN A 77 -11.67 -35.05 6.42
CA ASN A 77 -11.48 -34.48 5.08
C ASN A 77 -10.69 -33.16 5.14
N LEU A 78 -11.00 -32.29 6.11
CA LEU A 78 -10.27 -31.04 6.32
C LEU A 78 -8.79 -31.30 6.68
N LEU A 79 -8.53 -32.29 7.55
CA LEU A 79 -7.17 -32.71 7.90
C LEU A 79 -6.43 -33.32 6.71
N ALA A 80 -7.08 -34.20 5.94
CA ALA A 80 -6.48 -34.81 4.76
C ALA A 80 -6.12 -33.75 3.69
N GLY A 81 -6.99 -32.76 3.49
CA GLY A 81 -6.72 -31.63 2.61
C GLY A 81 -5.52 -30.81 3.07
N ALA A 82 -5.46 -30.46 4.35
CA ALA A 82 -4.34 -29.69 4.89
C ALA A 82 -3.01 -30.46 4.82
N ILE A 83 -3.01 -31.75 5.16
CA ILE A 83 -1.84 -32.63 5.04
C ILE A 83 -1.34 -32.67 3.60
N ALA A 84 -2.24 -32.81 2.62
CA ALA A 84 -1.84 -32.86 1.22
C ALA A 84 -1.07 -31.60 0.75
N VAL A 85 -1.45 -30.41 1.23
CA VAL A 85 -0.71 -29.16 0.93
C VAL A 85 0.66 -29.15 1.61
N LEU A 86 0.76 -29.64 2.84
CA LEU A 86 2.04 -29.73 3.56
C LEU A 86 2.99 -30.74 2.89
N GLU A 87 2.49 -31.92 2.52
CA GLU A 87 3.25 -32.95 1.80
C GLU A 87 3.67 -32.46 0.40
N ALA A 88 2.81 -31.72 -0.30
CA ALA A 88 3.16 -31.11 -1.59
C ALA A 88 4.29 -30.09 -1.44
N ARG A 89 4.31 -29.30 -0.36
CA ARG A 89 5.40 -28.38 -0.04
C ARG A 89 6.70 -29.11 0.33
N GLU A 90 6.61 -30.20 1.08
CA GLU A 90 7.77 -30.99 1.47
C GLU A 90 8.45 -31.63 0.26
N ASN A 91 7.65 -32.16 -0.68
CA ASN A 91 8.11 -32.85 -1.88
C ASN A 91 8.31 -31.93 -3.10
N GLU A 92 8.16 -30.61 -2.94
CA GLU A 92 8.34 -29.60 -3.97
C GLU A 92 9.76 -29.65 -4.59
N PHE A 93 9.88 -29.56 -5.92
CA PHE A 93 11.19 -29.48 -6.56
C PHE A 93 11.92 -28.20 -6.11
N PRO A 94 13.27 -28.22 -6.01
CA PRO A 94 14.01 -27.06 -5.56
C PRO A 94 13.74 -25.78 -6.37
N VAL A 95 13.52 -25.88 -7.68
CA VAL A 95 13.21 -24.74 -8.55
C VAL A 95 11.85 -24.12 -8.21
N ASP A 96 10.81 -24.95 -8.08
CA ASP A 96 9.46 -24.51 -7.74
C ASP A 96 9.44 -23.85 -6.36
N ARG A 97 10.19 -24.43 -5.40
CA ARG A 97 10.36 -23.87 -4.06
C ARG A 97 11.00 -22.48 -4.09
N VAL A 98 12.03 -22.27 -4.92
CA VAL A 98 12.68 -20.97 -5.06
C VAL A 98 11.72 -19.94 -5.67
N GLU A 99 11.00 -20.30 -6.73
CA GLU A 99 10.03 -19.41 -7.37
C GLU A 99 8.89 -19.02 -6.44
N ARG A 100 8.33 -19.98 -5.70
CA ARG A 100 7.28 -19.74 -4.71
C ARG A 100 7.77 -18.81 -3.60
N LEU A 101 8.93 -19.09 -3.00
CA LEU A 101 9.49 -18.23 -1.95
C LEU A 101 9.82 -16.82 -2.47
N ALA A 102 10.28 -16.69 -3.72
CA ALA A 102 10.51 -15.39 -4.35
C ALA A 102 9.21 -14.61 -4.54
N ARG A 103 8.12 -15.29 -4.91
CA ARG A 103 6.78 -14.68 -5.01
C ARG A 103 6.24 -14.26 -3.65
N GLU A 104 6.30 -15.14 -2.65
CA GLU A 104 5.88 -14.84 -1.27
C GLU A 104 6.68 -13.63 -0.71
N LEU A 105 7.99 -13.58 -0.98
CA LEU A 105 8.82 -12.43 -0.62
C LEU A 105 8.36 -11.16 -1.37
N SER A 106 8.10 -11.25 -2.68
CA SER A 106 7.61 -10.13 -3.48
C SER A 106 6.27 -9.58 -2.98
N GLU A 107 5.39 -10.42 -2.46
CA GLU A 107 4.10 -10.01 -1.87
C GLU A 107 4.30 -9.37 -0.49
N ALA A 108 5.29 -9.82 0.28
CA ALA A 108 5.60 -9.25 1.60
C ALA A 108 6.32 -7.90 1.52
N LEU A 109 7.17 -7.68 0.50
CA LEU A 109 7.98 -6.47 0.37
C LEU A 109 7.17 -5.15 0.34
N PRO A 110 6.02 -5.04 -0.35
CA PRO A 110 5.16 -3.84 -0.28
C PRO A 110 4.72 -3.48 1.14
N HIS A 111 4.49 -4.49 1.99
CA HIS A 111 4.07 -4.30 3.38
C HIS A 111 5.25 -4.02 4.31
N TRP A 112 6.48 -4.32 3.88
CA TRP A 112 7.70 -4.07 4.63
C TRP A 112 8.44 -2.84 4.09
N ALA A 113 8.43 -1.76 4.87
CA ALA A 113 9.05 -0.49 4.50
C ALA A 113 8.58 0.04 3.13
N ASN A 114 7.29 -0.12 2.82
CA ASN A 114 6.62 0.36 1.61
C ASN A 114 7.32 -0.07 0.31
N GLY A 115 7.86 -1.29 0.27
CA GLY A 115 8.55 -1.80 -0.91
C GLY A 115 9.89 -1.13 -1.21
N GLN A 116 10.49 -0.38 -0.27
CA GLN A 116 11.73 0.36 -0.52
C GLN A 116 13.00 -0.50 -0.59
N PHE A 117 12.88 -1.83 -0.60
CA PHE A 117 14.02 -2.75 -0.58
C PHE A 117 13.89 -3.88 -1.59
N MET A 118 15.01 -4.32 -2.13
CA MET A 118 15.17 -5.56 -2.89
C MET A 118 16.00 -6.55 -2.08
N ALA A 119 15.69 -7.84 -2.21
CA ALA A 119 16.47 -8.90 -1.60
C ALA A 119 17.54 -9.42 -2.56
N MET A 120 18.72 -9.68 -2.02
CA MET A 120 19.77 -10.48 -2.65
C MET A 120 19.95 -11.74 -1.80
N VAL A 121 19.77 -12.92 -2.39
CA VAL A 121 19.80 -14.20 -1.68
C VAL A 121 20.84 -15.11 -2.32
N TYR A 122 21.86 -15.51 -1.55
CA TYR A 122 22.84 -16.50 -1.96
C TYR A 122 22.47 -17.89 -1.40
N PRO A 123 23.01 -18.98 -1.97
CA PRO A 123 22.81 -20.31 -1.42
C PRO A 123 23.22 -20.41 0.05
N ALA A 124 22.52 -21.25 0.81
CA ALA A 124 22.87 -21.50 2.21
C ALA A 124 24.34 -21.96 2.34
N GLY A 125 25.09 -21.35 3.24
CA GLY A 125 26.52 -21.60 3.43
C GLY A 125 27.44 -20.67 2.64
N ASP A 126 26.92 -19.86 1.71
CA ASP A 126 27.69 -18.75 1.13
C ASP A 126 27.91 -17.66 2.18
N VAL A 127 29.16 -17.17 2.30
CA VAL A 127 29.56 -16.14 3.27
C VAL A 127 28.78 -14.83 3.11
N ARG A 128 28.23 -14.59 1.92
CA ARG A 128 27.39 -13.43 1.61
C ARG A 128 26.00 -13.53 2.23
N GLY A 129 25.50 -14.74 2.50
CA GLY A 129 24.19 -14.96 3.10
C GLY A 129 23.05 -14.33 2.30
N PHE A 130 22.20 -13.55 2.97
CA PHE A 130 21.16 -12.74 2.33
C PHE A 130 21.20 -11.32 2.88
N TRP A 131 20.82 -10.34 2.05
CA TRP A 131 20.67 -8.96 2.50
C TRP A 131 19.63 -8.23 1.68
N PHE A 132 19.17 -7.12 2.23
CA PHE A 132 18.25 -6.22 1.57
C PHE A 132 18.97 -4.93 1.20
N ARG A 133 18.88 -4.52 -0.06
CA ARG A 133 19.38 -3.22 -0.53
C ARG A 133 18.20 -2.31 -0.76
N SER A 134 18.31 -1.04 -0.36
CA SER A 134 17.26 -0.09 -0.69
C SER A 134 17.14 0.05 -2.21
N ILE A 135 15.91 -0.11 -2.73
CA ILE A 135 15.54 0.23 -4.10
C ILE A 135 15.03 1.66 -4.20
N ARG A 136 15.40 2.55 -3.27
CA ARG A 136 15.41 3.97 -3.61
C ARG A 136 16.21 4.06 -4.90
N PHE A 137 15.49 4.16 -6.00
CA PHE A 137 16.06 4.58 -7.26
C PHE A 137 16.74 5.87 -6.88
N ASP A 138 18.05 5.80 -6.97
CA ASP A 138 18.87 6.97 -6.96
C ASP A 138 18.45 7.82 -8.16
N ARG A 139 17.39 8.62 -7.97
CA ARG A 139 17.08 9.78 -8.80
C ARG A 139 17.89 10.99 -8.32
N SER A 140 18.94 10.82 -7.50
CA SER A 140 19.99 11.83 -7.49
C SER A 140 20.65 11.73 -8.87
N HIS A 141 20.46 12.72 -9.73
CA HIS A 141 21.23 13.94 -9.60
C HIS A 141 20.46 15.24 -9.83
N GLU A 142 19.13 15.22 -9.96
CA GLU A 142 18.39 16.47 -10.12
C GLU A 142 17.54 16.77 -8.89
N PRO A 143 17.83 17.88 -8.18
CA PRO A 143 16.96 18.38 -7.11
C PRO A 143 15.54 18.50 -7.64
N ASP A 144 14.56 18.10 -6.83
CA ASP A 144 13.15 18.27 -7.15
C ASP A 144 12.91 19.72 -7.62
N PRO A 145 12.38 19.93 -8.83
CA PRO A 145 12.35 21.26 -9.43
C PRO A 145 11.50 22.25 -8.61
N ILE A 146 10.60 21.77 -7.74
CA ILE A 146 9.89 22.59 -6.75
C ILE A 146 10.86 23.28 -5.77
N ILE A 147 11.94 22.59 -5.36
CA ILE A 147 12.93 23.11 -4.41
C ILE A 147 13.66 24.29 -5.04
N ALA A 148 14.03 24.19 -6.32
CA ALA A 148 14.68 25.28 -7.05
C ALA A 148 13.73 26.49 -7.21
N ALA A 149 12.45 26.25 -7.49
CA ALA A 149 11.43 27.31 -7.61
C ALA A 149 11.21 28.05 -6.27
N LEU A 150 11.05 27.30 -5.17
CA LEU A 150 10.90 27.87 -3.83
C LEU A 150 12.14 28.65 -3.38
N GLN A 151 13.33 28.13 -3.69
CA GLN A 151 14.59 28.81 -3.40
C GLN A 151 14.70 30.14 -4.17
N ALA A 152 14.36 30.14 -5.46
CA ALA A 152 14.37 31.36 -6.28
C ALA A 152 13.41 32.43 -5.74
N TYR A 153 12.22 32.02 -5.26
CA TYR A 153 11.28 32.94 -4.62
C TYR A 153 11.82 33.49 -3.29
N SER A 154 12.38 32.64 -2.44
CA SER A 154 13.02 33.06 -1.18
C SER A 154 14.16 34.06 -1.41
N ASP A 155 15.01 33.81 -2.40
CA ASP A 155 16.12 34.70 -2.74
C ASP A 155 15.64 36.00 -3.39
N GLY A 156 14.57 35.94 -4.20
CA GLY A 156 13.86 37.12 -4.69
C GLY A 156 13.31 37.99 -3.56
N ASN A 157 12.69 37.40 -2.54
CA ASN A 157 12.16 38.11 -1.38
C ASN A 157 13.26 38.79 -0.55
N LYS A 158 14.42 38.13 -0.40
CA LYS A 158 15.61 38.75 0.22
C LYS A 158 16.11 39.93 -0.60
N ALA A 159 16.18 39.78 -1.93
CA ALA A 159 16.62 40.85 -2.82
C ALA A 159 15.67 42.06 -2.80
N PHE A 160 14.36 41.82 -2.73
CA PHE A 160 13.36 42.88 -2.55
C PHE A 160 13.54 43.61 -1.22
N THR A 161 13.66 42.85 -0.12
CA THR A 161 13.83 43.41 1.24
C THR A 161 15.15 44.19 1.39
N ALA A 162 16.18 43.85 0.61
CA ALA A 162 17.45 44.55 0.60
C ALA A 162 17.39 45.94 -0.07
N ILE A 163 16.32 46.24 -0.83
CA ILE A 163 16.11 47.54 -1.48
C ILE A 163 15.13 48.35 -0.61
N PRO A 164 15.59 49.44 0.05
CA PRO A 164 14.73 50.27 0.86
C PRO A 164 13.56 50.84 0.04
N SER A 165 12.35 50.84 0.61
CA SER A 165 11.14 51.37 -0.06
C SER A 165 11.28 52.81 -0.53
N ALA A 166 12.03 53.64 0.22
CA ALA A 166 12.35 55.01 -0.15
C ALA A 166 13.18 55.15 -1.44
N ASP A 167 13.84 54.07 -1.87
CA ASP A 167 14.67 54.03 -3.07
C ASP A 167 13.96 53.38 -4.27
N HIS A 168 12.74 52.85 -4.11
CA HIS A 168 12.02 52.16 -5.19
C HIS A 168 11.83 53.02 -6.45
N ASP A 169 11.57 54.32 -6.30
CA ASP A 169 11.47 55.27 -7.42
C ASP A 169 12.74 55.32 -8.27
N LYS A 170 13.93 55.16 -7.64
CA LYS A 170 15.23 55.12 -8.34
C LYS A 170 15.41 53.85 -9.16
N HIS A 171 14.64 52.81 -8.88
CA HIS A 171 14.64 51.53 -9.57
C HIS A 171 13.52 51.39 -10.62
N GLY A 172 12.72 52.46 -10.81
CA GLY A 172 11.58 52.49 -11.74
C GLY A 172 10.22 52.33 -11.08
N GLY A 173 10.14 52.51 -9.75
CA GLY A 173 8.94 52.28 -8.95
C GLY A 173 8.88 50.86 -8.37
N GLU A 174 7.99 50.65 -7.41
CA GLU A 174 7.83 49.38 -6.68
C GLU A 174 7.59 48.18 -7.61
N GLU A 175 6.70 48.33 -8.59
CA GLU A 175 6.40 47.28 -9.59
C GLU A 175 7.65 46.84 -10.38
N ALA A 176 8.55 47.79 -10.71
CA ALA A 176 9.79 47.47 -11.39
C ALA A 176 10.80 46.75 -10.48
N VAL A 177 10.72 46.96 -9.16
CA VAL A 177 11.51 46.21 -8.16
C VAL A 177 10.93 44.80 -7.99
N VAL A 178 9.61 44.66 -7.93
CA VAL A 178 8.93 43.34 -7.86
C VAL A 178 9.28 42.48 -9.07
N GLU A 179 9.15 43.02 -10.29
CA GLU A 179 9.45 42.29 -11.53
C GLU A 179 10.93 41.88 -11.64
N LYS A 180 11.84 42.62 -10.99
CA LYS A 180 13.28 42.30 -10.94
C LYS A 180 13.66 41.31 -9.83
N THR A 181 12.79 41.06 -8.87
CA THR A 181 13.10 40.31 -7.64
C THR A 181 12.25 39.04 -7.53
N TYR A 182 11.20 39.04 -6.71
CA TYR A 182 10.39 37.86 -6.44
C TYR A 182 9.22 37.65 -7.42
N GLY A 183 8.83 38.66 -8.21
CA GLY A 183 7.66 38.57 -9.09
C GLY A 183 7.71 37.39 -10.08
N PRO A 184 8.80 37.22 -10.86
CA PRO A 184 8.96 36.07 -11.75
C PRO A 184 8.92 34.70 -11.06
N PRO A 185 9.68 34.41 -9.98
CA PRO A 185 9.60 33.12 -9.30
C PRO A 185 8.27 32.88 -8.59
N MET A 186 7.58 33.93 -8.11
CA MET A 186 6.23 33.81 -7.55
C MET A 186 5.25 33.28 -8.61
N ARG A 187 5.25 33.84 -9.83
CA ARG A 187 4.41 33.35 -10.93
C ARG A 187 4.67 31.88 -11.29
N VAL A 188 5.91 31.41 -11.14
CA VAL A 188 6.26 29.99 -11.37
C VAL A 188 5.62 29.10 -10.31
N ILE A 189 5.62 29.53 -9.04
CA ILE A 189 5.00 28.80 -7.93
C ILE A 189 3.47 28.84 -8.04
N ASP A 190 2.89 30.00 -8.37
CA ASP A 190 1.43 30.17 -8.51
C ASP A 190 0.86 29.31 -9.64
N ALA A 191 1.58 29.23 -10.77
CA ALA A 191 1.19 28.43 -11.92
C ALA A 191 1.62 26.95 -11.82
N TRP A 192 2.12 26.51 -10.66
CA TRP A 192 2.68 25.16 -10.53
C TRP A 192 1.61 24.09 -10.58
N ASP A 193 1.69 23.22 -11.57
CA ASP A 193 0.71 22.15 -11.83
C ASP A 193 1.29 20.73 -11.75
N LYS A 194 2.60 20.61 -11.49
CA LYS A 194 3.31 19.33 -11.44
C LYS A 194 3.36 18.73 -10.03
N PRO A 195 3.30 17.39 -9.88
CA PRO A 195 3.51 16.75 -8.58
C PRO A 195 4.95 16.95 -8.08
N CYS A 196 5.15 16.91 -6.76
CA CYS A 196 6.51 16.79 -6.21
C CYS A 196 7.09 15.41 -6.58
N THR A 197 8.39 15.36 -6.85
CA THR A 197 9.08 14.11 -7.23
C THR A 197 9.86 13.48 -6.07
N SER A 198 9.91 14.16 -4.93
CA SER A 198 10.65 13.74 -3.74
C SER A 198 9.90 14.08 -2.44
N ARG A 199 10.25 13.35 -1.37
CA ARG A 199 9.75 13.65 -0.01
C ARG A 199 10.23 15.01 0.46
N GLU A 200 11.47 15.36 0.13
CA GLU A 200 12.07 16.64 0.45
C GLU A 200 11.32 17.79 -0.24
N GLY A 201 10.97 17.64 -1.52
CA GLY A 201 10.16 18.58 -2.29
C GLY A 201 8.74 18.72 -1.74
N ALA A 202 8.09 17.60 -1.40
CA ALA A 202 6.76 17.62 -0.79
C ALA A 202 6.76 18.33 0.58
N ILE A 203 7.79 18.11 1.41
CA ILE A 203 7.96 18.82 2.69
C ILE A 203 8.22 20.32 2.44
N ALA A 204 9.05 20.67 1.47
CA ALA A 204 9.34 22.06 1.13
C ALA A 204 8.08 22.80 0.64
N ALA A 205 7.28 22.18 -0.23
CA ALA A 205 6.00 22.71 -0.70
C ALA A 205 5.02 22.94 0.47
N LEU A 206 4.87 21.95 1.36
CA LEU A 206 4.00 22.10 2.55
C LEU A 206 4.48 23.19 3.51
N ARG A 207 5.80 23.34 3.69
CA ARG A 207 6.34 24.43 4.52
C ARG A 207 6.06 25.79 3.90
N HIS A 208 6.26 25.94 2.59
CA HIS A 208 5.95 27.19 1.89
C HIS A 208 4.45 27.53 1.98
N ALA A 209 3.58 26.54 1.77
CA ALA A 209 2.14 26.68 1.96
C ALA A 209 1.77 27.18 3.38
N LEU A 210 2.40 26.61 4.41
CA LEU A 210 2.19 27.05 5.80
C LEU A 210 2.70 28.48 6.05
N GLU A 211 3.89 28.81 5.56
CA GLU A 211 4.47 30.16 5.68
C GLU A 211 3.63 31.23 4.97
N GLU A 212 3.09 30.90 3.80
CA GLU A 212 2.17 31.77 3.06
C GLU A 212 0.86 31.95 3.83
N CYS A 213 0.26 30.90 4.40
CA CYS A 213 -0.91 31.01 5.27
C CYS A 213 -0.70 31.93 6.48
N ASP A 214 0.48 31.87 7.09
CA ASP A 214 0.84 32.68 8.27
C ASP A 214 1.10 34.14 7.89
N SER A 215 1.60 34.40 6.67
CA SER A 215 1.98 35.74 6.19
C SER A 215 0.86 36.46 5.45
N PHE A 216 0.00 35.72 4.74
CA PHE A 216 -1.08 36.22 3.90
C PHE A 216 -2.29 35.25 3.98
N SER A 217 -3.50 35.76 4.15
CA SER A 217 -4.70 34.91 4.18
C SER A 217 -4.97 34.30 2.80
N CYS A 218 -4.55 33.04 2.61
CA CYS A 218 -4.81 32.13 1.48
C CYS A 218 -4.56 32.71 0.07
N SER A 219 -3.32 32.60 -0.42
CA SER A 219 -2.90 32.86 -1.80
C SER A 219 -3.06 31.62 -2.72
N ASP A 220 -3.02 31.81 -4.04
CA ASP A 220 -3.11 30.72 -5.03
C ASP A 220 -1.92 29.73 -4.92
N SER A 221 -0.76 30.20 -4.46
CA SER A 221 0.42 29.39 -4.14
C SER A 221 0.12 28.28 -3.12
N LEU A 222 -0.75 28.53 -2.14
CA LEU A 222 -1.19 27.53 -1.15
C LEU A 222 -1.86 26.33 -1.83
N THR A 223 -2.75 26.62 -2.78
CA THR A 223 -3.50 25.58 -3.51
C THR A 223 -2.55 24.77 -4.38
N ALA A 224 -1.62 25.43 -5.08
CA ALA A 224 -0.63 24.77 -5.94
C ALA A 224 0.31 23.85 -5.13
N MET A 225 0.90 24.34 -4.04
CA MET A 225 1.82 23.57 -3.20
C MET A 225 1.16 22.41 -2.47
N THR A 226 -0.07 22.62 -1.95
CA THR A 226 -0.82 21.55 -1.29
C THR A 226 -1.15 20.43 -2.28
N ARG A 227 -1.54 20.78 -3.52
CA ARG A 227 -1.80 19.81 -4.59
C ARG A 227 -0.54 19.04 -4.99
N ALA A 228 0.60 19.73 -5.15
CA ALA A 228 1.87 19.10 -5.52
C ALA A 228 2.35 18.09 -4.46
N ALA A 229 2.22 18.43 -3.17
CA ALA A 229 2.57 17.55 -2.06
C ALA A 229 1.58 16.37 -1.91
N LEU A 230 0.28 16.63 -2.07
CA LEU A 230 -0.75 15.59 -1.99
C LEU A 230 -0.59 14.54 -3.09
N ALA A 231 -0.32 14.96 -4.34
CA ALA A 231 -0.09 14.04 -5.45
C ALA A 231 1.10 13.09 -5.21
N TYR A 232 2.18 13.60 -4.60
CA TYR A 232 3.32 12.77 -4.17
C TYR A 232 2.92 11.74 -3.11
N LEU A 233 2.13 12.15 -2.11
CA LEU A 233 1.70 11.28 -1.01
C LEU A 233 0.68 10.22 -1.45
N GLU A 234 -0.17 10.53 -2.43
CA GLU A 234 -1.15 9.61 -3.03
C GLU A 234 -0.50 8.65 -4.04
N GLY A 235 0.77 8.85 -4.37
CA GLY A 235 1.53 7.97 -5.27
C GLY A 235 1.08 8.07 -6.73
N ILE A 236 0.46 9.18 -7.13
CA ILE A 236 0.06 9.44 -8.52
C ILE A 236 1.33 9.75 -9.33
N PRO A 237 1.79 8.86 -10.23
CA PRO A 237 2.93 9.15 -11.10
C PRO A 237 2.49 10.13 -12.20
N GLU A 238 3.48 10.80 -12.83
CA GLU A 238 3.30 11.70 -14.00
C GLU A 238 2.27 11.19 -15.04
#